data_AF-A0A1E3HBG7-F1
#
_entry.id   AF-A0A1E3HBG7-F1
#
_cell.length_a   1.000
_cell.length_b   1.000
_cell.length_c   1.000
_cell.angle_alpha   90.00
_cell.angle_beta   90.00
_cell.angle_gamma   90.00
#
_symmetry.space_group_name_H-M   'P 1'
#
loop_
_entity.id
_entity.type
_entity.pdbx_description
1 polymer ?
#
loop_
_entity_poly.entity_id
_entity_poly.type
_entity_poly.pdbx_seq_one_letter_code
_entity_poly.pdbx_strand_id
1 'polypeptide(L)'
;MSSNPETGDVKSEIIITTILLEGSYPTLVSIDGASGHDLQRQIEPPLIGRRLTLRSLSTNENGEEVLASPADETVAAMGQFMGRVFHVCDGRRYESPLPEVPHWRDRLRTFRNYTHETFARHQNHLSEAMQNEYASRDSWPFTYRVHSDVEDYLKDGGQLTGPGDMPRPAREYAERLRRAVKSAKSFDELCAVPPDTVKIAFTTEILEPFKLMRASPSRSGEEDDGRSLDDWTVLVAKPRVECRVTDDSPEWVKSGKFAQDTYINSIIESIDKSSPPEPTAALSRDRTVDDFVQGTQRFEDNVFEEVAYDVAHQLSFTSDQERTDEVVLSGGETGDASLEEGQLVDGHLVKVAWLEPSMFESFYGLPPRERRFYSKRLVEYETSIKEGFAEMQSERDHQVPGTGDAVSFGKTSWGTWPQRQEDLSEAVGALDFAFVRDELSQ
;
A
#
# COMPACT_ATOMS: atom_id res chain seq x y z
N MET A 1 -14.57 -59.22 -28.51
CA MET A 1 -13.18 -58.94 -28.11
C MET A 1 -13.22 -57.66 -27.31
N SER A 2 -12.91 -57.77 -26.02
CA SER A 2 -12.93 -56.66 -25.06
C SER A 2 -11.64 -55.89 -25.22
N SER A 3 -11.71 -54.66 -25.71
CA SER A 3 -10.60 -53.71 -25.70
C SER A 3 -10.72 -52.89 -24.42
N ASN A 4 -9.90 -53.22 -23.42
CA ASN A 4 -9.66 -52.37 -22.26
C ASN A 4 -9.15 -51.01 -22.75
N PRO A 5 -9.70 -49.87 -22.27
CA PRO A 5 -8.92 -48.65 -22.24
C PRO A 5 -7.95 -48.77 -21.06
N GLU A 6 -6.66 -48.85 -21.35
CA GLU A 6 -5.61 -48.54 -20.38
C GLU A 6 -5.80 -47.07 -19.98
N THR A 7 -6.55 -46.87 -18.90
CA THR A 7 -6.70 -45.57 -18.24
C THR A 7 -5.42 -45.40 -17.44
N GLY A 8 -4.51 -44.54 -17.92
CA GLY A 8 -3.38 -44.09 -17.10
C GLY A 8 -3.94 -43.53 -15.80
N ASP A 9 -3.62 -44.16 -14.69
CA ASP A 9 -4.17 -43.88 -13.36
C ASP A 9 -3.85 -42.43 -12.97
N VAL A 10 -4.83 -41.54 -13.04
CA VAL A 10 -4.64 -40.12 -12.72
C VAL A 10 -4.52 -39.99 -11.22
N LYS A 11 -3.34 -39.57 -10.75
CA LYS A 11 -3.08 -39.32 -9.33
C LYS A 11 -3.35 -37.87 -9.02
N SER A 12 -4.27 -37.61 -8.10
CA SER A 12 -4.60 -36.27 -7.64
C SER A 12 -4.05 -35.99 -6.24
N GLU A 13 -3.53 -34.80 -6.03
CA GLU A 13 -3.01 -34.32 -4.74
C GLU A 13 -3.52 -32.90 -4.47
N ILE A 14 -4.02 -32.68 -3.25
CA ILE A 14 -4.35 -31.34 -2.75
C ILE A 14 -3.11 -30.78 -2.06
N ILE A 15 -2.57 -29.67 -2.55
CA ILE A 15 -1.57 -28.90 -1.83
C ILE A 15 -2.23 -27.66 -1.24
N ILE A 16 -1.98 -27.37 0.04
CA ILE A 16 -2.64 -26.27 0.75
C ILE A 16 -1.69 -25.58 1.72
N THR A 17 -1.88 -24.28 1.93
CA THR A 17 -1.12 -23.47 2.89
C THR A 17 -1.99 -22.36 3.49
N THR A 18 -1.56 -21.80 4.63
CA THR A 18 -2.05 -20.50 5.12
C THR A 18 -1.15 -19.37 4.65
N ILE A 19 -1.71 -18.19 4.46
CA ILE A 19 -0.97 -17.00 4.00
C ILE A 19 -1.31 -15.82 4.88
N LEU A 20 -0.29 -15.16 5.45
CA LEU A 20 -0.45 -13.89 6.13
C LEU A 20 -0.63 -12.79 5.08
N LEU A 21 -1.86 -12.28 5.00
CA LEU A 21 -2.25 -11.27 4.03
C LEU A 21 -1.95 -9.87 4.58
N GLU A 22 -2.36 -9.60 5.82
CA GLU A 22 -1.96 -8.44 6.61
C GLU A 22 -1.71 -8.83 8.06
N GLY A 23 -0.77 -8.15 8.72
CA GLY A 23 -0.61 -8.34 10.15
C GLY A 23 -1.55 -7.45 10.96
N SER A 24 -1.37 -7.45 12.27
CA SER A 24 -2.14 -6.60 13.18
C SER A 24 -1.55 -5.20 13.30
N TYR A 25 -2.42 -4.19 13.40
CA TYR A 25 -2.07 -2.78 13.54
C TYR A 25 -3.08 -2.03 14.42
N PRO A 26 -2.67 -0.92 15.07
CA PRO A 26 -3.62 0.06 15.60
C PRO A 26 -4.26 0.86 14.46
N THR A 27 -5.58 1.05 14.51
CA THR A 27 -6.37 1.82 13.53
C THR A 27 -7.47 2.66 14.20
N LEU A 28 -8.06 3.60 13.46
CA LEU A 28 -9.25 4.33 13.87
C LEU A 28 -10.47 3.83 13.09
N VAL A 29 -11.63 3.85 13.73
CA VAL A 29 -12.91 3.56 13.08
C VAL A 29 -13.93 4.62 13.47
N SER A 30 -14.71 5.11 12.50
CA SER A 30 -15.81 6.04 12.77
C SER A 30 -17.05 5.28 13.23
N ILE A 31 -17.63 5.67 14.37
CA ILE A 31 -18.82 5.03 14.95
C ILE A 31 -20.09 5.40 14.16
N ASP A 32 -20.12 6.58 13.55
CA ASP A 32 -21.32 7.14 12.90
C ASP A 32 -21.30 7.02 11.37
N GLY A 33 -20.29 6.37 10.80
CA GLY A 33 -20.20 6.02 9.38
C GLY A 33 -20.08 7.17 8.37
N ALA A 34 -20.28 8.44 8.80
CA ALA A 34 -20.30 9.58 7.87
C ALA A 34 -19.71 10.90 8.44
N SER A 35 -19.58 11.06 9.76
CA SER A 35 -19.26 12.37 10.35
C SER A 35 -17.81 12.54 10.82
N GLY A 36 -17.06 11.46 11.02
CA GLY A 36 -15.67 11.52 11.50
C GLY A 36 -15.50 12.09 12.92
N HIS A 37 -16.58 12.47 13.61
CA HIS A 37 -16.52 13.15 14.90
C HIS A 37 -16.32 12.19 16.09
N ASP A 38 -16.85 10.97 16.01
CA ASP A 38 -16.67 9.93 17.02
C ASP A 38 -15.75 8.81 16.49
N LEU A 39 -14.45 8.97 16.74
CA LEU A 39 -13.40 8.03 16.36
C LEU A 39 -13.09 7.06 17.50
N GLN A 40 -13.20 5.77 17.22
CA GLN A 40 -12.83 4.71 18.14
C GLN A 40 -11.44 4.17 17.84
N ARG A 41 -10.60 4.08 18.88
CA ARG A 41 -9.32 3.37 18.84
C ARG A 41 -9.58 1.87 18.74
N GLN A 42 -9.03 1.22 17.73
CA GLN A 42 -9.19 -0.21 17.50
C GLN A 42 -7.86 -0.87 17.15
N ILE A 43 -7.78 -2.18 17.40
CA ILE A 43 -6.74 -3.05 16.88
C ILE A 43 -7.32 -3.94 15.79
N GLU A 44 -6.74 -3.88 14.59
CA GLU A 44 -7.10 -4.80 13.52
C GLU A 44 -6.45 -6.16 13.77
N PRO A 45 -7.22 -7.27 13.71
CA PRO A 45 -6.64 -8.60 13.76
C PRO A 45 -5.87 -8.89 12.46
N PRO A 46 -4.85 -9.77 12.50
CA PRO A 46 -4.15 -10.14 11.29
C PRO A 46 -5.10 -10.84 10.32
N LEU A 47 -5.04 -10.45 9.04
CA LEU A 47 -5.77 -11.08 7.97
C LEU A 47 -5.00 -12.31 7.49
N ILE A 48 -5.55 -13.49 7.68
CA ILE A 48 -4.92 -14.76 7.29
C ILE A 48 -5.84 -15.48 6.29
N GLY A 49 -5.30 -15.74 5.10
CA GLY A 49 -5.96 -16.51 4.05
C GLY A 49 -5.52 -17.97 4.04
N ARG A 50 -6.26 -18.80 3.29
CA ARG A 50 -5.88 -20.18 2.95
C ARG A 50 -5.81 -20.29 1.43
N ARG A 51 -4.82 -20.97 0.87
CA ARG A 51 -4.70 -21.21 -0.57
C ARG A 51 -4.50 -22.68 -0.85
N LEU A 52 -5.27 -23.19 -1.80
CA LEU A 52 -5.30 -24.58 -2.17
C LEU A 52 -5.11 -24.70 -3.68
N THR A 53 -4.38 -25.72 -4.11
CA THR A 53 -4.27 -26.13 -5.51
C THR A 53 -4.52 -27.62 -5.59
N LEU A 54 -5.38 -28.03 -6.52
CA LEU A 54 -5.55 -29.42 -6.89
C LEU A 54 -4.62 -29.74 -8.06
N ARG A 55 -3.60 -30.56 -7.81
CA ARG A 55 -2.69 -31.06 -8.84
C ARG A 55 -3.13 -32.45 -9.24
N SER A 56 -3.22 -32.72 -10.54
CA SER A 56 -3.49 -34.07 -11.05
C SER A 56 -2.45 -34.44 -12.09
N LEU A 57 -1.87 -35.64 -11.95
CA LEU A 57 -0.77 -36.12 -12.76
C LEU A 57 -1.16 -37.45 -13.40
N SER A 58 -0.84 -37.60 -14.69
CA SER A 58 -0.92 -38.86 -15.43
C SER A 58 0.45 -39.23 -15.96
N THR A 59 0.74 -40.52 -16.07
CA THR A 59 1.97 -41.00 -16.71
C THR A 59 1.75 -41.11 -18.22
N ASN A 60 2.59 -40.45 -19.02
CA ASN A 60 2.55 -40.57 -20.48
C ASN A 60 3.21 -41.89 -20.95
N GLU A 61 3.16 -42.14 -22.26
CA GLU A 61 3.75 -43.33 -22.90
C GLU A 61 5.27 -43.46 -22.67
N ASN A 62 5.96 -42.36 -22.35
CA ASN A 62 7.39 -42.33 -22.05
C ASN A 62 7.70 -42.57 -20.56
N GLY A 63 6.68 -42.76 -19.72
CA GLY A 63 6.85 -42.90 -18.28
C GLY A 63 6.99 -41.57 -17.52
N GLU A 64 6.82 -40.42 -18.18
CA GLU A 64 6.92 -39.10 -17.56
C GLU A 64 5.57 -38.66 -16.99
N GLU A 65 5.59 -38.01 -15.82
CA GLU A 65 4.40 -37.43 -15.23
C GLU A 65 4.06 -36.10 -15.92
N VAL A 66 2.81 -35.99 -16.37
CA VAL A 66 2.28 -34.81 -17.06
C VAL A 66 1.01 -34.35 -16.36
N LEU A 67 0.77 -33.04 -16.35
CA LEU A 67 -0.46 -32.47 -15.80
C LEU A 67 -1.68 -33.01 -16.54
N ALA A 68 -2.63 -33.53 -15.77
CA ALA A 68 -3.88 -34.10 -16.25
C ALA A 68 -5.07 -33.31 -15.69
N SER A 69 -6.22 -33.44 -16.35
CA SER A 69 -7.47 -32.94 -15.77
C SER A 69 -7.92 -33.88 -14.65
N PRO A 70 -8.30 -33.35 -13.47
CA PRO A 70 -8.84 -34.18 -12.40
C PRO A 70 -10.16 -34.83 -12.85
N ALA A 71 -10.43 -36.04 -12.39
CA ALA A 71 -11.73 -36.68 -12.58
C ALA A 71 -12.83 -35.92 -11.81
N ASP A 72 -14.05 -35.86 -12.35
CA ASP A 72 -15.19 -35.16 -11.73
C ASP A 72 -15.47 -35.66 -10.30
N GLU A 73 -15.34 -36.98 -10.08
CA GLU A 73 -15.50 -37.60 -8.76
C GLU A 73 -14.46 -37.09 -7.75
N THR A 74 -13.22 -36.87 -8.19
CA THR A 74 -12.15 -36.32 -7.36
C THR A 74 -12.44 -34.87 -7.00
N VAL A 75 -12.92 -34.06 -7.95
CA VAL A 75 -13.28 -32.66 -7.69
C VAL A 75 -14.44 -32.57 -6.70
N ALA A 76 -15.47 -33.40 -6.87
CA ALA A 76 -16.60 -33.45 -5.95
C ALA A 76 -16.18 -33.91 -4.54
N ALA A 77 -15.34 -34.95 -4.45
CA ALA A 77 -14.81 -35.44 -3.18
C ALA A 77 -13.94 -34.40 -2.47
N MET A 78 -13.09 -33.68 -3.21
CA MET A 78 -12.28 -32.57 -2.70
C MET A 78 -13.19 -31.48 -2.11
N GLY A 79 -14.23 -31.06 -2.84
CA GLY A 79 -15.15 -30.03 -2.35
C GLY A 79 -15.81 -30.41 -1.03
N GLN A 80 -16.24 -31.66 -0.89
CA GLN A 80 -16.80 -32.18 0.37
C GLN A 80 -15.77 -32.22 1.50
N PHE A 81 -14.55 -32.69 1.20
CA PHE A 81 -13.46 -32.76 2.16
C PHE A 81 -13.05 -31.38 2.67
N MET A 82 -12.77 -30.45 1.75
CA MET A 82 -12.36 -29.09 2.09
C MET A 82 -13.46 -28.32 2.83
N GLY A 83 -14.73 -28.56 2.50
CA GLY A 83 -15.86 -28.00 3.24
C GLY A 83 -15.85 -28.40 4.72
N ARG A 84 -15.51 -29.65 5.03
CA ARG A 84 -15.39 -30.13 6.42
C ARG A 84 -14.16 -29.55 7.11
N VAL A 85 -13.00 -29.58 6.45
CA VAL A 85 -11.75 -29.00 6.97
C VAL A 85 -11.95 -27.53 7.34
N PHE A 86 -12.56 -26.74 6.45
CA PHE A 86 -12.79 -25.32 6.70
C PHE A 86 -13.83 -25.09 7.80
N HIS A 87 -14.88 -25.92 7.87
CA HIS A 87 -15.83 -25.86 8.98
C HIS A 87 -15.15 -26.09 10.34
N VAL A 88 -14.27 -27.10 10.44
CA VAL A 88 -13.48 -27.36 11.66
C VAL A 88 -12.57 -26.16 11.96
N CYS A 89 -11.81 -25.69 10.98
CA CYS A 89 -10.89 -24.56 11.18
C CYS A 89 -11.61 -23.29 11.66
N ASP A 90 -12.81 -23.02 11.13
CA ASP A 90 -13.59 -21.84 11.48
C ASP A 90 -14.29 -21.99 12.84
N GLY A 91 -14.69 -23.21 13.21
CA GLY A 91 -15.20 -23.53 14.56
C GLY A 91 -14.13 -23.40 15.65
N ARG A 92 -12.86 -23.64 15.32
CA ARG A 92 -11.73 -23.55 16.26
C ARG A 92 -11.13 -22.14 16.44
N ARG A 93 -11.70 -21.12 15.79
CA ARG A 93 -11.18 -19.73 15.89
C ARG A 93 -11.16 -19.17 17.31
N TYR A 94 -11.97 -19.73 18.21
CA TYR A 94 -12.11 -19.29 19.60
C TYR A 94 -11.55 -20.29 20.63
N GLU A 95 -10.77 -21.28 20.18
CA GLU A 95 -10.17 -22.25 21.10
C GLU A 95 -9.05 -21.62 21.95
N SER A 96 -9.12 -21.88 23.25
CA SER A 96 -8.22 -21.33 24.26
C SER A 96 -6.95 -22.19 24.42
N PRO A 97 -5.77 -21.58 24.68
CA PRO A 97 -5.56 -20.16 24.89
C PRO A 97 -5.46 -19.39 23.57
N LEU A 98 -6.21 -18.29 23.50
CA LEU A 98 -6.07 -17.28 22.45
C LEU A 98 -4.81 -16.45 22.71
N PRO A 99 -4.13 -15.91 21.68
CA PRO A 99 -3.04 -14.98 21.90
C PRO A 99 -3.58 -13.75 22.59
N GLU A 100 -2.74 -13.12 23.40
CA GLU A 100 -3.07 -11.84 24.00
C GLU A 100 -3.17 -10.78 22.90
N VAL A 101 -4.36 -10.19 22.75
CA VAL A 101 -4.60 -9.13 21.77
C VAL A 101 -3.84 -7.88 22.22
N PRO A 102 -3.07 -7.24 21.32
CA PRO A 102 -2.40 -5.98 21.64
C PRO A 102 -3.39 -4.91 22.07
N HIS A 103 -2.89 -3.94 22.83
CA HIS A 103 -3.60 -2.70 23.16
C HIS A 103 -3.10 -1.55 22.28
N TRP A 104 -3.90 -0.50 22.16
CA TRP A 104 -3.60 0.70 21.35
C TRP A 104 -2.19 1.27 21.57
N ARG A 105 -1.74 1.31 22.82
CA ARG A 105 -0.45 1.90 23.23
C ARG A 105 0.71 0.90 23.32
N ASP A 106 0.49 -0.34 22.90
CA ASP A 106 1.53 -1.35 22.97
C ASP A 106 2.66 -1.08 21.99
N ARG A 107 3.82 -1.65 22.30
CA ARG A 107 5.02 -1.51 21.46
C ARG A 107 4.90 -2.39 20.22
N LEU A 108 5.64 -2.03 19.17
CA LEU A 108 5.76 -2.79 17.91
C LEU A 108 5.90 -4.30 18.09
N ARG A 109 6.70 -4.72 19.09
CA ARG A 109 6.95 -6.14 19.37
C ARG A 109 5.68 -6.90 19.74
N THR A 110 4.74 -6.28 20.47
CA THR A 110 3.49 -6.93 20.89
C THR A 110 2.63 -7.25 19.68
N PHE A 111 2.44 -6.30 18.76
CA PHE A 111 1.73 -6.52 17.50
C PHE A 111 2.37 -7.59 16.62
N ARG A 112 3.71 -7.58 16.52
CA ARG A 112 4.44 -8.61 15.76
C ARG A 112 4.23 -9.99 16.38
N ASN A 113 4.40 -10.13 17.69
CA ASN A 113 4.22 -11.41 18.38
C ASN A 113 2.79 -11.93 18.19
N TYR A 114 1.79 -11.08 18.42
CA TYR A 114 0.38 -11.42 18.21
C TYR A 114 0.10 -11.92 16.78
N THR A 115 0.65 -11.22 15.78
CA THR A 115 0.52 -11.61 14.37
C THR A 115 1.15 -12.99 14.10
N HIS A 116 2.38 -13.22 14.57
CA HIS A 116 3.09 -14.49 14.36
C HIS A 116 2.41 -15.65 15.09
N GLU A 117 1.99 -15.46 16.34
CA GLU A 117 1.29 -16.49 17.13
C GLU A 117 -0.08 -16.83 16.54
N THR A 118 -0.81 -15.81 16.07
CA THR A 118 -2.10 -16.02 15.41
C THR A 118 -1.93 -16.77 14.10
N PHE A 119 -0.92 -16.40 13.29
CA PHE A 119 -0.59 -17.10 12.05
C PHE A 119 -0.20 -18.56 12.30
N ALA A 120 0.72 -18.82 13.22
CA ALA A 120 1.16 -20.16 13.59
C ALA A 120 -0.02 -21.03 14.08
N ARG A 121 -0.94 -20.47 14.87
CA ARG A 121 -2.15 -21.19 15.29
C ARG A 121 -3.03 -21.57 14.11
N HIS A 122 -3.26 -20.66 13.16
CA HIS A 122 -4.06 -20.95 11.97
C HIS A 122 -3.43 -22.07 11.12
N GLN A 123 -2.10 -22.05 10.98
CA GLN A 123 -1.36 -23.09 10.27
C GLN A 123 -1.45 -24.46 10.98
N ASN A 124 -1.35 -24.48 12.31
CA ASN A 124 -1.49 -25.70 13.10
C ASN A 124 -2.92 -26.25 13.02
N HIS A 125 -3.93 -25.41 13.17
CA HIS A 125 -5.33 -25.81 13.04
C HIS A 125 -5.64 -26.37 11.65
N LEU A 126 -5.09 -25.76 10.59
CA LEU A 126 -5.23 -26.29 9.23
C LEU A 126 -4.60 -27.68 9.12
N SER A 127 -3.37 -27.84 9.59
CA SER A 127 -2.64 -29.12 9.55
C SER A 127 -3.40 -30.23 10.28
N GLU A 128 -3.87 -29.94 11.50
CA GLU A 128 -4.66 -30.87 12.30
C GLU A 128 -6.01 -31.19 11.66
N ALA A 129 -6.72 -30.20 11.15
CA ALA A 129 -8.03 -30.40 10.51
C ALA A 129 -7.89 -31.25 9.24
N MET A 130 -6.88 -30.97 8.39
CA MET A 130 -6.57 -31.78 7.21
C MET A 130 -6.30 -33.23 7.60
N GLN A 131 -5.47 -33.46 8.62
CA GLN A 131 -5.12 -34.81 9.08
C GLN A 131 -6.32 -35.57 9.66
N ASN A 132 -7.07 -34.93 10.57
CA ASN A 132 -8.20 -35.56 11.25
C ASN A 132 -9.34 -35.89 10.26
N GLU A 133 -9.69 -34.96 9.37
CA GLU A 133 -10.72 -35.20 8.37
C GLU A 133 -10.27 -36.23 7.34
N TYR A 134 -8.99 -36.26 6.96
CA TYR A 134 -8.50 -37.23 5.98
C TYR A 134 -8.53 -38.64 6.55
N ALA A 135 -8.14 -38.80 7.83
CA ALA A 135 -8.21 -40.06 8.56
C ALA A 135 -9.65 -40.49 8.93
N SER A 136 -10.65 -39.61 8.81
CA SER A 136 -12.05 -39.93 9.16
C SER A 136 -12.74 -40.89 8.18
N ARG A 137 -12.14 -41.14 7.02
CA ARG A 137 -12.65 -42.03 5.96
C ARG A 137 -11.56 -42.96 5.49
N ASP A 138 -11.94 -44.21 5.20
CA ASP A 138 -11.01 -45.28 4.79
C ASP A 138 -10.24 -44.97 3.49
N SER A 139 -10.81 -44.17 2.59
CA SER A 139 -10.15 -43.80 1.33
C SER A 139 -10.70 -42.49 0.73
N TRP A 140 -9.79 -41.64 0.27
CA TRP A 140 -10.06 -40.48 -0.58
C TRP A 140 -9.46 -40.71 -1.98
N PRO A 141 -10.07 -40.20 -3.06
CA PRO A 141 -9.55 -40.34 -4.44
C PRO A 141 -8.39 -39.37 -4.73
N PHE A 142 -7.72 -38.87 -3.70
CA PHE A 142 -6.60 -37.94 -3.76
C PHE A 142 -5.74 -38.10 -2.50
N THR A 143 -4.49 -37.67 -2.59
CA THR A 143 -3.64 -37.40 -1.41
C THR A 143 -3.68 -35.92 -1.05
N TYR A 144 -3.06 -35.54 0.06
CA TYR A 144 -2.89 -34.13 0.41
C TYR A 144 -1.51 -33.83 0.99
N ARG A 145 -1.12 -32.56 0.91
CA ARG A 145 0.06 -32.00 1.56
C ARG A 145 -0.26 -30.62 2.10
N VAL A 146 0.15 -30.37 3.33
CA VAL A 146 0.04 -29.05 3.97
C VAL A 146 1.44 -28.44 4.04
N HIS A 147 1.61 -27.28 3.45
CA HIS A 147 2.86 -26.52 3.45
C HIS A 147 2.86 -25.51 4.61
N SER A 148 4.00 -25.35 5.28
CA SER A 148 4.18 -24.42 6.42
C SER A 148 4.23 -22.96 6.01
N ASP A 149 4.68 -22.69 4.78
CA ASP A 149 4.86 -21.36 4.24
C ASP A 149 4.45 -21.33 2.76
N VAL A 150 4.38 -20.10 2.24
CA VAL A 150 3.96 -19.84 0.86
C VAL A 150 5.04 -20.18 -0.15
N GLU A 151 6.32 -20.07 0.21
CA GLU A 151 7.42 -20.29 -0.74
C GLU A 151 7.49 -21.76 -1.12
N ASP A 152 7.39 -22.66 -0.15
CA ASP A 152 7.39 -24.09 -0.38
C ASP A 152 6.11 -24.55 -1.08
N TYR A 153 4.96 -23.93 -0.77
CA TYR A 153 3.72 -24.12 -1.53
C TYR A 153 3.90 -23.76 -3.01
N LEU A 154 4.49 -22.60 -3.32
CA LEU A 154 4.75 -22.16 -4.69
C LEU A 154 5.77 -23.06 -5.39
N LYS A 155 6.86 -23.47 -4.72
CA LYS A 155 7.86 -24.41 -5.26
C LYS A 155 7.25 -25.77 -5.61
N ASP A 156 6.25 -26.21 -4.87
CA ASP A 156 5.51 -27.47 -5.13
C ASP A 156 4.38 -27.28 -6.17
N GLY A 157 4.37 -26.17 -6.92
CA GLY A 157 3.39 -25.92 -7.99
C GLY A 157 2.06 -25.34 -7.52
N GLY A 158 2.00 -24.84 -6.29
CA GLY A 158 0.87 -24.08 -5.77
C GLY A 158 0.66 -22.78 -6.55
N GLN A 159 -0.60 -22.38 -6.70
CA GLN A 159 -0.99 -21.18 -7.43
C GLN A 159 -1.63 -20.14 -6.50
N LEU A 160 -1.37 -18.87 -6.79
CA LEU A 160 -2.03 -17.70 -6.20
C LEU A 160 -2.88 -17.05 -7.28
N THR A 161 -4.14 -16.75 -6.99
CA THR A 161 -5.12 -16.38 -8.05
C THR A 161 -5.09 -14.90 -8.43
N GLY A 162 -4.25 -14.09 -7.78
CA GLY A 162 -4.01 -12.70 -8.16
C GLY A 162 -3.23 -11.88 -7.12
N PRO A 163 -3.02 -10.57 -7.36
CA PRO A 163 -2.25 -9.69 -6.47
C PRO A 163 -2.79 -9.63 -5.03
N GLY A 164 -4.11 -9.75 -4.86
CA GLY A 164 -4.75 -9.81 -3.55
C GLY A 164 -4.45 -11.09 -2.74
N ASP A 165 -3.83 -12.10 -3.37
CA ASP A 165 -3.45 -13.36 -2.74
C ASP A 165 -1.98 -13.41 -2.34
N MET A 166 -1.18 -12.43 -2.79
CA MET A 166 0.22 -12.35 -2.44
C MET A 166 0.36 -12.07 -0.94
N PRO A 167 1.24 -12.79 -0.22
CA PRO A 167 1.59 -12.42 1.14
C PRO A 167 2.23 -11.05 1.14
N ARG A 168 1.96 -10.25 2.17
CA ARG A 168 2.71 -9.01 2.36
C ARG A 168 4.16 -9.38 2.74
N PRO A 169 5.18 -8.84 2.07
CA PRO A 169 6.57 -9.05 2.47
C PRO A 169 6.79 -8.67 3.93
N ALA A 170 7.59 -9.44 4.65
CA ALA A 170 7.84 -9.22 6.08
C ALA A 170 8.42 -7.82 6.38
N ARG A 171 9.24 -7.30 5.45
CA ARG A 171 9.80 -5.95 5.51
C ARG A 171 8.71 -4.87 5.41
N GLU A 172 7.87 -4.94 4.39
CA GLU A 172 6.76 -3.99 4.21
C GLU A 172 5.78 -4.03 5.38
N TYR A 173 5.50 -5.23 5.93
CA TYR A 173 4.71 -5.37 7.16
C TYR A 173 5.37 -4.61 8.32
N ALA A 174 6.67 -4.83 8.52
CA ALA A 174 7.44 -4.21 9.60
C ALA A 174 7.46 -2.67 9.50
N GLU A 175 7.63 -2.12 8.29
CA GLU A 175 7.62 -0.68 7.99
C GLU A 175 6.23 -0.08 8.22
N ARG A 176 5.16 -0.67 7.66
CA ARG A 176 3.79 -0.20 7.90
C ARG A 176 3.39 -0.28 9.38
N LEU A 177 3.75 -1.35 10.08
CA LEU A 177 3.47 -1.47 11.52
C LEU A 177 4.18 -0.37 12.31
N ARG A 178 5.42 -0.04 11.93
CA ARG A 178 6.17 1.06 12.54
C ARG A 178 5.44 2.38 12.37
N ARG A 179 4.96 2.66 11.16
CA ARG A 179 4.18 3.85 10.83
C ARG A 179 2.86 3.90 11.61
N ALA A 180 2.10 2.80 11.64
CA ALA A 180 0.81 2.75 12.35
C ALA A 180 0.96 2.99 13.87
N VAL A 181 1.94 2.39 14.53
CA VAL A 181 2.17 2.59 15.98
C VAL A 181 2.65 4.01 16.29
N LYS A 182 3.54 4.57 15.46
CA LYS A 182 3.95 5.97 15.61
C LYS A 182 2.75 6.92 15.37
N SER A 183 1.94 6.66 14.36
CA SER A 183 0.70 7.40 14.07
C SER A 183 -0.30 7.34 15.22
N ALA A 184 -0.52 6.17 15.83
CA ALA A 184 -1.39 6.02 16.99
C ALA A 184 -0.91 6.86 18.18
N LYS A 185 0.41 6.97 18.38
CA LYS A 185 1.01 7.86 19.38
C LYS A 185 0.77 9.32 19.02
N SER A 186 1.03 9.73 17.77
CA SER A 186 0.78 11.10 17.30
C SER A 186 -0.68 11.52 17.48
N PHE A 187 -1.62 10.62 17.20
CA PHE A 187 -3.05 10.86 17.42
C PHE A 187 -3.37 11.05 18.91
N ASP A 188 -2.83 10.23 19.80
CA ASP A 188 -3.01 10.39 21.24
C ASP A 188 -2.44 11.71 21.76
N GLU A 189 -1.28 12.14 21.25
CA GLU A 189 -0.68 13.44 21.58
C GLU A 189 -1.53 14.61 21.07
N LEU A 190 -2.10 14.49 19.87
CA LEU A 190 -3.04 15.47 19.30
C LEU A 190 -4.31 15.60 20.15
N CYS A 191 -4.85 14.47 20.62
CA CYS A 191 -6.04 14.46 21.48
C CYS A 191 -5.77 15.01 22.89
N ALA A 192 -4.54 14.88 23.38
CA ALA A 192 -4.18 15.25 24.75
C ALA A 192 -3.97 16.76 24.95
N VAL A 193 -3.76 17.53 23.88
CA VAL A 193 -3.52 18.97 23.99
C VAL A 193 -4.82 19.76 24.28
N PRO A 194 -4.73 20.89 24.99
CA PRO A 194 -5.87 21.74 25.33
C PRO A 194 -6.71 22.24 24.12
N PRO A 195 -7.99 22.58 24.30
CA PRO A 195 -8.86 23.08 23.21
C PRO A 195 -8.48 24.45 22.63
N ASP A 196 -7.68 25.25 23.33
CA ASP A 196 -7.13 26.52 22.85
C ASP A 196 -5.89 26.36 21.97
N THR A 197 -5.42 25.12 21.79
CA THR A 197 -4.35 24.76 20.86
C THR A 197 -4.90 24.53 19.46
N VAL A 198 -4.24 25.07 18.42
CA VAL A 198 -4.53 24.74 17.02
C VAL A 198 -4.05 23.32 16.76
N LYS A 199 -4.95 22.40 16.43
CA LYS A 199 -4.64 20.99 16.23
C LYS A 199 -4.76 20.66 14.75
N ILE A 200 -3.69 20.10 14.19
CA ILE A 200 -3.61 19.78 12.77
C ILE A 200 -3.22 18.31 12.63
N ALA A 201 -4.06 17.54 11.98
CA ALA A 201 -3.71 16.21 11.51
C ALA A 201 -3.30 16.29 10.05
N PHE A 202 -2.29 15.55 9.65
CA PHE A 202 -1.94 15.40 8.24
C PHE A 202 -1.47 13.99 7.94
N THR A 203 -1.57 13.61 6.67
CA THR A 203 -0.93 12.43 6.11
C THR A 203 -0.08 12.84 4.93
N THR A 204 0.83 11.95 4.55
CA THR A 204 1.58 12.05 3.32
C THR A 204 1.25 10.83 2.46
N GLU A 205 1.18 11.01 1.15
CA GLU A 205 1.02 9.94 0.18
C GLU A 205 1.94 10.19 -1.02
N ILE A 206 2.53 9.14 -1.58
CA ILE A 206 3.24 9.26 -2.86
C ILE A 206 2.22 9.04 -3.99
N LEU A 207 1.66 10.11 -4.56
CA LEU A 207 0.78 10.02 -5.73
C LEU A 207 1.52 10.10 -7.06
N GLU A 208 2.77 10.57 -7.03
CA GLU A 208 3.67 10.52 -8.17
C GLU A 208 4.87 9.69 -7.75
N PRO A 209 4.98 8.42 -8.17
CA PRO A 209 6.16 7.61 -7.89
C PRO A 209 7.26 8.02 -8.87
N PHE A 210 8.41 7.33 -8.84
CA PHE A 210 9.39 7.53 -9.88
C PHE A 210 8.79 7.17 -11.25
N LYS A 211 8.81 8.12 -12.19
CA LYS A 211 8.26 7.93 -13.53
C LYS A 211 9.39 7.81 -14.53
N LEU A 212 9.25 6.92 -15.50
CA LEU A 212 10.06 6.93 -16.70
C LEU A 212 9.35 7.82 -17.72
N MET A 213 10.02 8.84 -18.22
CA MET A 213 9.46 9.77 -19.19
C MET A 213 10.34 9.92 -20.41
N ARG A 214 9.66 10.11 -21.53
CA ARG A 214 10.28 10.58 -22.76
C ARG A 214 10.22 12.11 -22.81
N ALA A 215 11.36 12.75 -23.03
CA ALA A 215 11.46 14.17 -23.36
C ALA A 215 10.62 14.45 -24.60
N SER A 216 9.92 15.59 -24.60
CA SER A 216 9.18 16.02 -25.79
C SER A 216 10.18 16.27 -26.91
N PRO A 217 9.94 15.82 -28.16
CA PRO A 217 10.82 16.12 -29.26
C PRO A 217 10.85 17.64 -29.43
N SER A 218 12.00 18.24 -29.07
CA SER A 218 12.24 19.65 -29.28
C SER A 218 12.08 19.92 -30.76
N ARG A 219 11.06 20.69 -31.13
CA ARG A 219 10.75 21.06 -32.51
C ARG A 219 11.71 22.16 -32.99
N SER A 220 13.02 21.98 -32.78
CA SER A 220 14.04 22.78 -33.45
C SER A 220 14.38 22.07 -34.76
N GLY A 221 13.93 22.67 -35.86
CA GLY A 221 14.10 22.14 -37.21
C GLY A 221 15.55 22.20 -37.70
N GLU A 222 16.42 21.40 -37.10
CA GLU A 222 17.69 21.01 -37.70
C GLU A 222 17.69 19.47 -37.79
N GLU A 223 18.12 18.97 -38.94
CA GLU A 223 18.22 17.55 -39.25
C GLU A 223 19.16 16.89 -38.23
N ASP A 224 18.61 16.32 -37.17
CA ASP A 224 19.38 15.62 -36.15
C ASP A 224 19.55 14.16 -36.54
N ASP A 225 20.75 13.87 -37.03
CA ASP A 225 21.26 12.55 -37.36
C ASP A 225 21.42 11.70 -36.08
N GLY A 226 20.36 11.00 -35.71
CA GLY A 226 20.38 9.92 -34.72
C GLY A 226 19.80 10.30 -33.37
N ARG A 227 18.54 9.91 -33.14
CA ARG A 227 17.84 10.09 -31.86
C ARG A 227 18.64 9.43 -30.73
N SER A 228 19.30 10.22 -29.91
CA SER A 228 20.09 9.77 -28.76
C SER A 228 19.18 9.28 -27.62
N LEU A 229 19.71 8.43 -26.73
CA LEU A 229 19.06 8.06 -25.46
C LEU A 229 18.89 9.27 -24.51
N ASP A 230 19.38 10.45 -24.88
CA ASP A 230 19.21 11.73 -24.19
C ASP A 230 17.74 12.18 -24.09
N ASP A 231 16.84 11.56 -24.89
CA ASP A 231 15.40 11.82 -24.87
C ASP A 231 14.66 11.08 -23.74
N TRP A 232 15.33 10.34 -22.85
CA TRP A 232 14.68 9.63 -21.75
C TRP A 232 15.15 10.12 -20.39
N THR A 233 14.21 10.36 -19.48
CA THR A 233 14.46 10.92 -18.15
C THR A 233 13.66 10.20 -17.07
N VAL A 234 14.15 10.29 -15.84
CA VAL A 234 13.44 9.82 -14.66
C VAL A 234 12.88 11.03 -13.93
N LEU A 235 11.56 11.10 -13.80
CA LEU A 235 10.96 12.03 -12.84
C LEU A 235 11.05 11.43 -11.46
N VAL A 236 11.51 12.25 -10.52
CA VAL A 236 11.59 11.91 -9.10
C VAL A 236 10.18 11.82 -8.52
N ALA A 237 9.99 10.90 -7.58
CA ALA A 237 8.76 10.79 -6.84
C ALA A 237 8.46 12.09 -6.07
N LYS A 238 7.18 12.44 -5.94
CA LYS A 238 6.75 13.61 -5.16
C LYS A 238 5.73 13.19 -4.11
N PRO A 239 5.92 13.60 -2.84
CA PRO A 239 4.89 13.42 -1.83
C PRO A 239 3.77 14.43 -2.09
N ARG A 240 2.55 13.98 -1.83
CA ARG A 240 1.38 14.83 -1.61
C ARG A 240 1.12 14.85 -0.12
N VAL A 241 0.84 16.03 0.40
CA VAL A 241 0.40 16.21 1.79
C VAL A 241 -1.09 16.48 1.79
N GLU A 242 -1.82 15.76 2.64
CA GLU A 242 -3.21 16.05 2.94
C GLU A 242 -3.32 16.44 4.41
N CYS A 243 -3.95 17.57 4.69
CA CYS A 243 -3.97 18.19 6.01
C CYS A 243 -5.40 18.58 6.40
N ARG A 244 -5.69 18.55 7.71
CA ARG A 244 -6.95 19.05 8.26
C ARG A 244 -6.74 19.64 9.65
N VAL A 245 -7.30 20.83 9.86
CA VAL A 245 -7.50 21.40 11.20
C VAL A 245 -8.65 20.66 11.87
N THR A 246 -8.45 20.22 13.11
CA THR A 246 -9.46 19.43 13.83
C THR A 246 -10.65 20.29 14.28
N ASP A 247 -11.82 19.67 14.43
CA ASP A 247 -13.04 20.39 14.80
C ASP A 247 -13.03 20.93 16.25
N ASP A 248 -12.16 20.38 17.10
CA ASP A 248 -11.91 20.84 18.47
C ASP A 248 -10.81 21.91 18.59
N SER A 249 -10.34 22.44 17.46
CA SER A 249 -9.46 23.62 17.40
C SER A 249 -10.23 24.93 17.66
N PRO A 250 -9.54 26.05 17.96
CA PRO A 250 -10.17 27.36 18.15
C PRO A 250 -11.02 27.84 16.97
N GLU A 251 -12.15 28.51 17.25
CA GLU A 251 -13.10 28.97 16.20
C GLU A 251 -12.47 29.89 15.15
N TRP A 252 -11.49 30.71 15.54
CA TRP A 252 -10.86 31.66 14.62
C TRP A 252 -10.09 30.95 13.50
N VAL A 253 -9.44 29.80 13.79
CA VAL A 253 -8.74 29.00 12.76
C VAL A 253 -9.72 28.13 11.99
N LYS A 254 -10.77 27.61 12.64
CA LYS A 254 -11.80 26.80 11.94
C LYS A 254 -12.63 27.60 10.94
N SER A 255 -12.91 28.87 11.24
CA SER A 255 -13.67 29.77 10.35
C SER A 255 -12.78 30.55 9.38
N GLY A 256 -11.49 30.73 9.70
CA GLY A 256 -10.53 31.48 8.90
C GLY A 256 -9.85 30.63 7.83
N LYS A 257 -10.39 30.63 6.61
CA LYS A 257 -9.77 29.93 5.46
C LYS A 257 -8.29 30.30 5.27
N PHE A 258 -7.96 31.59 5.36
CA PHE A 258 -6.58 32.05 5.21
C PHE A 258 -5.65 31.44 6.25
N ALA A 259 -6.07 31.40 7.53
CA ALA A 259 -5.28 30.80 8.60
C ALA A 259 -5.04 29.30 8.38
N GLN A 260 -6.05 28.57 7.92
CA GLN A 260 -5.90 27.16 7.55
C GLN A 260 -4.90 27.00 6.40
N ASP A 261 -5.07 27.78 5.33
CA ASP A 261 -4.18 27.74 4.16
C ASP A 261 -2.73 28.05 4.57
N THR A 262 -2.49 28.99 5.49
CA THR A 262 -1.14 29.30 5.97
C THR A 262 -0.51 28.12 6.73
N TYR A 263 -1.23 27.49 7.66
CA TYR A 263 -0.72 26.32 8.37
C TYR A 263 -0.48 25.13 7.44
N ILE A 264 -1.40 24.89 6.50
CA ILE A 264 -1.30 23.81 5.52
C ILE A 264 -0.09 24.04 4.61
N ASN A 265 0.09 25.25 4.08
CA ASN A 265 1.23 25.60 3.24
C ASN A 265 2.56 25.46 4.00
N SER A 266 2.60 25.83 5.28
CA SER A 266 3.78 25.62 6.12
C SER A 266 4.15 24.14 6.23
N ILE A 267 3.19 23.24 6.41
CA ILE A 267 3.45 21.79 6.45
C ILE A 267 3.97 21.32 5.09
N ILE A 268 3.30 21.71 3.98
CA ILE A 268 3.70 21.33 2.62
C ILE A 268 5.14 21.79 2.35
N GLU A 269 5.45 23.06 2.60
CA GLU A 269 6.79 23.61 2.40
C GLU A 269 7.84 22.92 3.27
N SER A 270 7.52 22.61 4.52
CA SER A 270 8.45 21.93 5.42
C SER A 270 8.71 20.48 4.97
N ILE A 271 7.70 19.78 4.46
CA ILE A 271 7.87 18.46 3.85
C ILE A 271 8.75 18.58 2.61
N ASP A 272 8.44 19.49 1.68
CA ASP A 272 9.19 19.67 0.44
C ASP A 272 10.66 20.07 0.69
N LYS A 273 10.93 20.92 1.68
CA LYS A 273 12.30 21.33 2.08
C LYS A 273 13.07 20.21 2.76
N SER A 274 12.38 19.36 3.53
CA SER A 274 13.00 18.29 4.32
C SER A 274 13.09 16.97 3.56
N SER A 275 12.31 16.80 2.50
CA SER A 275 12.40 15.66 1.61
C SER A 275 13.82 15.59 1.03
N PRO A 276 14.54 14.47 1.24
CA PRO A 276 15.91 14.37 0.79
C PRO A 276 15.95 14.56 -0.73
N PRO A 277 16.86 15.40 -1.27
CA PRO A 277 17.16 15.37 -2.68
C PRO A 277 17.85 14.03 -2.96
N GLU A 278 17.08 13.00 -3.30
CA GLU A 278 17.70 11.72 -3.65
C GLU A 278 18.46 11.88 -4.98
N PRO A 279 19.65 11.27 -5.08
CA PRO A 279 20.45 11.40 -6.27
C PRO A 279 19.66 10.77 -7.41
N THR A 280 19.17 11.61 -8.32
CA THR A 280 18.67 11.20 -9.62
C THR A 280 19.84 10.59 -10.37
N ALA A 281 20.18 9.33 -10.05
CA ALA A 281 21.11 8.57 -10.85
C ALA A 281 20.53 8.62 -12.26
N ALA A 282 21.27 9.22 -13.18
CA ALA A 282 20.88 9.31 -14.58
C ALA A 282 20.44 7.92 -15.05
N LEU A 283 19.45 7.87 -15.93
CA LEU A 283 18.96 6.63 -16.50
C LEU A 283 20.17 5.86 -17.09
N SER A 284 20.61 4.81 -16.40
CA SER A 284 21.77 4.02 -16.78
C SER A 284 21.31 2.71 -17.41
N ARG A 285 22.18 2.09 -18.21
CA ARG A 285 21.89 0.81 -18.86
C ARG A 285 21.64 -0.33 -17.86
N ASP A 286 22.13 -0.18 -16.64
CA ASP A 286 22.02 -1.20 -15.59
C ASP A 286 20.76 -1.00 -14.74
N ARG A 287 19.99 0.07 -14.95
CA ARG A 287 18.77 0.35 -14.20
C ARG A 287 17.67 -0.61 -14.61
N THR A 288 17.05 -1.24 -13.62
CA THR A 288 16.00 -2.24 -13.76
C THR A 288 14.65 -1.71 -13.26
N VAL A 289 13.59 -2.46 -13.55
CA VAL A 289 12.25 -2.20 -12.99
C VAL A 289 12.29 -2.25 -11.46
N ASP A 290 13.06 -3.20 -10.90
CA ASP A 290 13.20 -3.36 -9.45
C ASP A 290 13.83 -2.13 -8.80
N ASP A 291 14.73 -1.41 -9.51
CA ASP A 291 15.31 -0.16 -9.00
C ASP A 291 14.26 0.95 -8.88
N PHE A 292 13.27 1.00 -9.77
CA PHE A 292 12.15 1.94 -9.69
C PHE A 292 11.19 1.60 -8.55
N VAL A 293 10.86 0.31 -8.39
CA VAL A 293 9.99 -0.17 -7.31
C VAL A 293 10.64 0.06 -5.95
N GLN A 294 11.88 -0.41 -5.77
CA GLN A 294 12.61 -0.23 -4.51
C GLN A 294 12.92 1.24 -4.23
N GLY A 295 13.24 2.03 -5.26
CA GLY A 295 13.45 3.47 -5.12
C GLY A 295 12.18 4.16 -4.63
N THR A 296 11.04 3.88 -5.25
CA THR A 296 9.73 4.43 -4.82
C THR A 296 9.40 4.03 -3.38
N GLN A 297 9.58 2.76 -3.02
CA GLN A 297 9.33 2.27 -1.66
C GLN A 297 10.25 2.94 -0.62
N ARG A 298 11.55 3.05 -0.91
CA ARG A 298 12.51 3.74 -0.02
C ARG A 298 12.16 5.21 0.15
N PHE A 299 11.78 5.88 -0.94
CA PHE A 299 11.33 7.28 -0.88
C PHE A 299 10.07 7.43 -0.03
N GLU A 300 9.07 6.57 -0.25
CA GLU A 300 7.84 6.53 0.56
C GLU A 300 8.16 6.32 2.05
N ASP A 301 9.02 5.37 2.38
CA ASP A 301 9.45 5.12 3.76
C ASP A 301 10.24 6.28 4.37
N ASN A 302 11.14 6.92 3.63
CA ASN A 302 11.90 8.08 4.11
C ASN A 302 11.00 9.29 4.41
N VAL A 303 10.07 9.58 3.48
CA VAL A 303 9.07 10.63 3.67
C VAL A 303 8.23 10.36 4.92
N PHE A 304 7.82 9.11 5.12
CA PHE A 304 6.98 8.74 6.25
C PHE A 304 7.73 8.64 7.57
N GLU A 305 8.94 8.07 7.59
CA GLU A 305 9.63 7.74 8.83
C GLU A 305 10.36 8.93 9.44
N GLU A 306 11.02 9.72 8.59
CA GLU A 306 11.94 10.77 9.00
C GLU A 306 11.27 12.13 8.77
N VAL A 307 10.90 12.44 7.53
CA VAL A 307 10.44 13.78 7.15
C VAL A 307 9.12 14.16 7.83
N ALA A 308 8.09 13.31 7.72
CA ALA A 308 6.77 13.66 8.23
C ALA A 308 6.72 13.77 9.76
N TYR A 309 7.41 12.89 10.48
CA TYR A 309 7.45 12.98 11.95
C TYR A 309 8.28 14.16 12.43
N ASP A 310 9.40 14.46 11.77
CA ASP A 310 10.24 15.59 12.13
C ASP A 310 9.51 16.90 11.85
N VAL A 311 8.82 17.03 10.72
CA VAL A 311 7.98 18.19 10.42
C VAL A 311 6.84 18.34 11.43
N ALA A 312 6.16 17.25 11.79
CA ALA A 312 5.13 17.28 12.84
C ALA A 312 5.69 17.78 14.17
N HIS A 313 6.90 17.37 14.54
CA HIS A 313 7.56 17.81 15.77
C HIS A 313 8.01 19.27 15.70
N GLN A 314 8.65 19.69 14.61
CA GLN A 314 9.17 21.04 14.38
C GLN A 314 8.05 22.10 14.36
N LEU A 315 6.89 21.75 13.82
CA LEU A 315 5.73 22.65 13.74
C LEU A 315 4.81 22.55 14.96
N SER A 316 5.16 21.75 15.97
CA SER A 316 4.42 21.63 17.22
C SER A 316 4.98 22.55 18.30
N PHE A 317 4.15 23.47 18.74
CA PHE A 317 4.39 24.50 19.74
C PHE A 317 3.36 24.32 20.88
N THR A 318 3.67 23.49 21.87
CA THR A 318 2.67 23.05 22.88
C THR A 318 2.92 23.60 24.28
N SER A 319 3.92 24.47 24.43
CA SER A 319 4.21 25.15 25.69
C SER A 319 4.16 26.66 25.50
N ASP A 320 3.74 27.41 26.52
CA ASP A 320 3.61 28.88 26.44
C ASP A 320 4.95 29.60 26.14
N GLN A 321 6.08 28.91 26.29
CA GLN A 321 7.43 29.42 25.99
C GLN A 321 7.85 29.19 24.54
N GLU A 322 7.15 28.30 23.82
CA GLU A 322 7.38 27.94 22.43
C GLU A 322 6.12 28.35 21.67
N ARG A 323 6.10 29.58 21.18
CA ARG A 323 5.02 30.14 20.35
C ARG A 323 5.51 30.19 18.91
N THR A 324 4.59 30.29 17.95
CA THR A 324 4.92 30.42 16.52
C THR A 324 5.79 31.65 16.27
N ASP A 325 7.10 31.48 16.24
CA ASP A 325 8.10 32.54 15.98
C ASP A 325 8.24 32.79 14.46
N GLU A 326 8.36 34.07 14.10
CA GLU A 326 8.41 34.59 12.72
C GLU A 326 9.55 33.98 11.87
N VAL A 327 10.59 33.46 12.51
CA VAL A 327 11.85 33.04 11.88
C VAL A 327 11.76 31.69 11.15
N VAL A 328 10.79 30.83 11.47
CA VAL A 328 10.63 29.53 10.78
C VAL A 328 9.95 29.67 9.42
N LEU A 329 9.36 30.84 9.12
CA LEU A 329 8.58 31.06 7.88
C LEU A 329 9.08 32.23 7.02
N SER A 330 10.08 33.00 7.47
CA SER A 330 10.61 34.14 6.72
C SER A 330 11.75 33.74 5.77
N GLY A 331 11.39 33.23 4.60
CA GLY A 331 12.26 33.25 3.43
C GLY A 331 12.15 34.59 2.69
N GLY A 332 12.99 35.56 3.02
CA GLY A 332 13.26 36.75 2.19
C GLY A 332 12.66 38.07 2.70
N GLU A 333 13.55 38.98 3.13
CA GLU A 333 13.25 40.37 3.50
C GLU A 333 12.76 41.19 2.29
N THR A 334 11.70 41.98 2.47
CA THR A 334 11.75 43.45 2.40
C THR A 334 10.39 44.04 2.79
N GLY A 335 10.43 44.96 3.75
CA GLY A 335 9.24 45.42 4.48
C GLY A 335 8.39 46.44 3.76
N ASP A 336 7.16 46.61 4.27
CA ASP A 336 6.65 47.89 4.73
C ASP A 336 5.48 47.60 5.69
N ALA A 337 5.32 48.44 6.71
CA ALA A 337 4.40 48.20 7.80
C ALA A 337 2.95 48.52 7.41
N SER A 338 2.14 47.49 7.16
CA SER A 338 0.69 47.55 7.31
C SER A 338 0.23 46.34 8.11
N LEU A 339 -0.36 46.59 9.28
CA LEU A 339 -1.08 45.58 10.06
C LEU A 339 -2.25 45.06 9.22
N GLU A 340 -2.02 44.00 8.47
CA GLU A 340 -3.04 43.26 7.73
C GLU A 340 -3.68 42.21 8.65
N GLU A 341 -5.00 42.22 8.72
CA GLU A 341 -5.77 41.11 9.29
C GLU A 341 -5.40 39.82 8.56
N GLY A 342 -4.67 38.91 9.20
CA GLY A 342 -4.43 37.57 8.66
C GLY A 342 -2.99 37.04 8.75
N GLN A 343 -2.02 37.81 9.23
CA GLN A 343 -0.70 37.26 9.55
C GLN A 343 -0.85 36.19 10.66
N LEU A 344 -0.11 35.07 10.59
CA LEU A 344 -0.04 34.09 11.71
C LEU A 344 0.22 34.89 12.98
N VAL A 345 -0.75 34.92 13.89
CA VAL A 345 -0.59 35.67 15.12
C VAL A 345 0.46 34.93 15.95
N ASP A 346 1.65 35.50 16.01
CA ASP A 346 2.69 35.15 16.96
C ASP A 346 2.05 34.93 18.34
N GLY A 347 2.23 33.74 18.92
CA GLY A 347 1.72 33.47 20.26
C GLY A 347 0.79 32.27 20.44
N HIS A 348 0.44 31.52 19.40
CA HIS A 348 -0.51 30.41 19.52
C HIS A 348 0.17 29.07 19.76
N LEU A 349 -0.47 28.26 20.60
CA LEU A 349 -0.12 26.85 20.75
C LEU A 349 -0.60 26.09 19.51
N VAL A 350 0.27 25.27 18.93
CA VAL A 350 0.00 24.44 17.76
C VAL A 350 0.43 23.01 18.05
N LYS A 351 -0.38 22.03 17.71
CA LYS A 351 0.00 20.61 17.72
C LYS A 351 -0.26 20.03 16.35
N VAL A 352 0.81 19.56 15.72
CA VAL A 352 0.75 18.88 14.42
C VAL A 352 0.99 17.39 14.64
N ALA A 353 0.20 16.55 14.00
CA ALA A 353 0.31 15.10 14.07
C ALA A 353 0.25 14.47 12.69
N TRP A 354 1.28 13.69 12.36
CA TRP A 354 1.20 12.80 11.21
C TRP A 354 0.38 11.55 11.55
N LEU A 355 -0.55 11.21 10.66
CA LEU A 355 -1.35 10.00 10.71
C LEU A 355 -1.02 9.10 9.52
N GLU A 356 -1.00 7.78 9.75
CA GLU A 356 -0.87 6.80 8.66
C GLU A 356 -2.10 6.92 7.74
N PRO A 357 -1.96 6.77 6.41
CA PRO A 357 -3.04 7.06 5.47
C PRO A 357 -4.41 6.46 5.80
N SER A 358 -4.47 5.20 6.24
CA SER A 358 -5.73 4.54 6.62
C SER A 358 -6.34 5.13 7.90
N MET A 359 -5.50 5.56 8.83
CA MET A 359 -5.91 6.27 10.04
C MET A 359 -6.39 7.69 9.71
N PHE A 360 -5.70 8.38 8.80
CA PHE A 360 -6.09 9.71 8.33
C PHE A 360 -7.41 9.68 7.56
N GLU A 361 -7.62 8.69 6.68
CA GLU A 361 -8.89 8.50 5.97
C GLU A 361 -10.04 8.35 6.97
N SER A 362 -9.87 7.47 7.97
CA SER A 362 -10.86 7.30 9.04
C SER A 362 -11.08 8.59 9.84
N PHE A 363 -10.00 9.32 10.14
CA PHE A 363 -10.04 10.62 10.80
C PHE A 363 -10.82 11.66 9.96
N TYR A 364 -10.75 11.57 8.64
CA TYR A 364 -11.48 12.43 7.71
C TYR A 364 -12.93 11.98 7.46
N GLY A 365 -13.37 10.87 8.06
CA GLY A 365 -14.69 10.28 7.82
C GLY A 365 -14.78 9.48 6.51
N LEU A 366 -13.64 9.16 5.88
CA LEU A 366 -13.57 8.31 4.70
C LEU A 366 -13.31 6.85 5.11
N PRO A 367 -13.89 5.88 4.39
CA PRO A 367 -13.51 4.48 4.60
C PRO A 367 -12.04 4.28 4.19
N PRO A 368 -11.24 3.58 5.00
CA PRO A 368 -9.89 3.20 4.64
C PRO A 368 -9.83 2.46 3.31
N ARG A 369 -8.79 2.71 2.50
CA ARG A 369 -8.56 1.93 1.29
C ARG A 369 -8.39 0.45 1.61
N GLU A 370 -9.09 -0.39 0.86
CA GLU A 370 -8.93 -1.83 0.98
C GLU A 370 -7.51 -2.24 0.66
N ARG A 371 -7.00 -3.27 1.34
CA ARG A 371 -5.71 -3.92 1.04
C ARG A 371 -5.48 -4.14 -0.47
N ARG A 372 -6.52 -4.60 -1.18
CA ARG A 372 -6.45 -4.93 -2.61
C ARG A 372 -6.05 -3.72 -3.44
N PHE A 373 -6.41 -2.51 -3.02
CA PHE A 373 -5.95 -1.27 -3.63
C PHE A 373 -4.42 -1.23 -3.65
N TYR A 374 -3.77 -1.39 -2.49
CA TYR A 374 -2.31 -1.32 -2.38
C TYR A 374 -1.59 -2.43 -3.15
N SER A 375 -2.12 -3.66 -3.13
CA SER A 375 -1.54 -4.78 -3.90
C SER A 375 -1.67 -4.58 -5.41
N LYS A 376 -2.83 -4.11 -5.88
CA LYS A 376 -3.08 -3.80 -7.30
C LYS A 376 -2.21 -2.64 -7.77
N ARG A 377 -2.16 -1.59 -6.94
CA ARG A 377 -1.40 -0.36 -7.13
C ARG A 377 0.09 -0.64 -7.43
N LEU A 378 0.73 -1.55 -6.69
CA LEU A 378 2.14 -1.91 -6.91
C LEU A 378 2.36 -2.69 -8.21
N VAL A 379 1.50 -3.68 -8.50
CA VAL A 379 1.61 -4.52 -9.69
C VAL A 379 1.38 -3.71 -10.97
N GLU A 380 0.42 -2.79 -10.96
CA GLU A 380 0.17 -1.89 -12.09
C GLU A 380 1.34 -0.92 -12.32
N TYR A 381 1.94 -0.40 -11.23
CA TYR A 381 3.12 0.44 -11.32
C TYR A 381 4.30 -0.33 -11.94
N GLU A 382 4.62 -1.52 -11.42
CA GLU A 382 5.69 -2.38 -11.92
C GLU A 382 5.49 -2.75 -13.40
N THR A 383 4.25 -3.10 -13.77
CA THR A 383 3.87 -3.39 -15.17
C THR A 383 4.05 -2.17 -16.06
N SER A 384 3.61 -1.00 -15.62
CA SER A 384 3.79 0.22 -16.40
C SER A 384 5.28 0.56 -16.58
N ILE A 385 6.13 0.38 -15.58
CA ILE A 385 7.57 0.62 -15.73
C ILE A 385 8.19 -0.41 -16.69
N LYS A 386 7.80 -1.69 -16.61
CA LYS A 386 8.22 -2.74 -17.56
C LYS A 386 7.90 -2.37 -19.01
N GLU A 387 6.69 -1.89 -19.26
CA GLU A 387 6.27 -1.40 -20.58
C GLU A 387 7.17 -0.26 -21.07
N GLY A 388 7.48 0.71 -20.19
CA GLY A 388 8.34 1.85 -20.56
C GLY A 388 9.77 1.45 -20.88
N PHE A 389 10.34 0.48 -20.13
CA PHE A 389 11.65 -0.08 -20.45
C PHE A 389 11.65 -0.85 -21.78
N ALA A 390 10.59 -1.62 -22.06
CA ALA A 390 10.46 -2.33 -23.33
C ALA A 390 10.36 -1.37 -24.51
N GLU A 391 9.61 -0.27 -24.37
CA GLU A 391 9.52 0.78 -25.37
C GLU A 391 10.90 1.43 -25.60
N MET A 392 11.58 1.86 -24.53
CA MET A 392 12.91 2.46 -24.61
C MET A 392 13.94 1.52 -25.29
N GLN A 393 13.90 0.22 -25.00
CA GLN A 393 14.76 -0.78 -25.62
C GLN A 393 14.42 -0.97 -27.11
N SER A 394 13.12 -1.06 -27.44
CA SER A 394 12.64 -1.11 -28.82
C SER A 394 13.16 0.07 -29.64
N GLU A 395 13.03 1.30 -29.12
CA GLU A 395 13.51 2.49 -29.83
C GLU A 395 15.01 2.46 -30.08
N ARG A 396 15.78 1.93 -29.13
CA ARG A 396 17.22 1.76 -29.26
C ARG A 396 17.57 0.74 -30.33
N ASP A 397 16.86 -0.39 -30.40
CA ASP A 397 17.13 -1.46 -31.35
C ASP A 397 16.71 -1.08 -32.78
N HIS A 398 15.71 -0.19 -32.92
CA HIS A 398 15.25 0.34 -34.20
C HIS A 398 16.02 1.58 -34.69
N GLN A 399 17.11 2.01 -34.02
CA GLN A 399 18.04 3.05 -34.51
C GLN A 399 18.93 2.58 -35.69
N VAL A 400 18.49 1.58 -36.47
CA VAL A 400 19.20 1.17 -37.70
C VAL A 400 18.95 2.23 -38.78
N PRO A 401 20.01 2.84 -39.35
CA PRO A 401 19.85 3.92 -40.32
C PRO A 401 19.29 3.37 -41.63
N GLY A 402 18.11 3.86 -42.05
CA GLY A 402 17.66 3.67 -43.45
C GLY A 402 16.19 3.34 -43.71
N THR A 403 15.31 3.31 -42.71
CA THR A 403 13.85 3.19 -42.97
C THR A 403 13.09 4.29 -42.25
N GLY A 404 12.81 5.35 -43.00
CA GLY A 404 12.00 6.50 -42.58
C GLY A 404 10.52 6.16 -42.51
N ASP A 405 10.13 5.27 -41.60
CA ASP A 405 8.75 5.20 -41.14
C ASP A 405 8.65 5.98 -39.82
N ALA A 406 7.78 6.99 -39.82
CA ALA A 406 7.45 7.75 -38.64
C ALA A 406 6.78 6.82 -37.62
N VAL A 407 7.55 6.31 -36.67
CA VAL A 407 7.02 5.59 -35.51
C VAL A 407 6.03 6.52 -34.83
N SER A 408 4.77 6.10 -34.75
CA SER A 408 3.73 6.87 -34.07
C SER A 408 4.13 7.03 -32.60
N PHE A 409 4.30 8.27 -32.15
CA PHE A 409 4.59 8.57 -30.76
C PHE A 409 3.36 8.24 -29.92
N GLY A 410 3.38 7.09 -29.24
CA GLY A 410 2.35 6.65 -28.32
C GLY A 410 2.45 7.36 -26.97
N LYS A 411 2.36 6.57 -25.89
CA LYS A 411 2.50 7.00 -24.49
C LYS A 411 3.88 7.63 -24.26
N THR A 412 3.94 8.73 -23.49
CA THR A 412 5.20 9.48 -23.22
C THR A 412 5.68 9.37 -21.77
N SER A 413 4.88 8.77 -20.89
CA SER A 413 5.21 8.59 -19.48
C SER A 413 4.72 7.23 -18.97
N TRP A 414 5.53 6.62 -18.11
CA TRP A 414 5.28 5.32 -17.50
C TRP A 414 5.58 5.37 -16.01
N GLY A 415 4.88 4.53 -15.24
CA GLY A 415 4.98 4.51 -13.79
C GLY A 415 4.02 5.48 -13.12
N THR A 416 2.74 5.43 -13.46
CA THR A 416 1.69 6.17 -12.73
C THR A 416 1.00 5.24 -11.74
N TRP A 417 0.68 5.72 -10.54
CA TRP A 417 -0.22 4.98 -9.67
C TRP A 417 -1.66 5.06 -10.21
N PRO A 418 -2.48 4.01 -10.05
CA PRO A 418 -3.92 4.16 -10.21
C PRO A 418 -4.44 5.22 -9.23
N GLN A 419 -5.12 6.23 -9.76
CA GLN A 419 -5.89 7.15 -8.92
C GLN A 419 -7.06 6.39 -8.31
N ARG A 420 -7.59 6.89 -7.19
CA ARG A 420 -8.87 6.43 -6.66
C ARG A 420 -9.92 6.66 -7.74
N GLN A 421 -10.25 5.63 -8.50
CA GLN A 421 -11.44 5.65 -9.33
C GLN A 421 -12.59 5.77 -8.33
N GLU A 422 -13.37 6.84 -8.44
CA GLU A 422 -14.67 6.93 -7.79
C GLU A 422 -15.58 5.84 -8.39
N ASP A 423 -15.41 4.60 -7.95
CA ASP A 423 -16.46 3.58 -8.00
C ASP A 423 -17.55 3.90 -6.96
N LEU A 424 -17.93 5.19 -6.87
CA LEU A 424 -19.02 5.75 -6.05
C LEU A 424 -20.22 6.16 -6.92
N SER A 425 -20.34 5.63 -8.14
CA SER A 425 -21.55 5.83 -8.95
C SER A 425 -22.76 5.00 -8.49
N GLU A 426 -22.62 4.13 -7.49
CA GLU A 426 -23.74 3.36 -6.93
C GLU A 426 -23.76 3.30 -5.39
N ALA A 427 -23.53 4.40 -4.67
CA ALA A 427 -24.04 4.53 -3.30
C ALA A 427 -23.93 5.96 -2.75
N VAL A 428 -25.07 6.66 -2.78
CA VAL A 428 -25.50 7.71 -1.83
C VAL A 428 -24.68 9.01 -1.81
N GLY A 429 -25.36 10.11 -2.15
CA GLY A 429 -24.78 11.44 -2.31
C GLY A 429 -24.46 12.22 -1.04
N ALA A 430 -23.87 13.40 -1.31
CA ALA A 430 -23.41 14.50 -0.44
C ALA A 430 -22.01 14.28 0.16
N LEU A 431 -21.06 15.23 0.13
CA LEU A 431 -21.06 16.66 -0.22
C LEU A 431 -19.63 17.04 -0.67
N ASP A 432 -19.55 17.88 -1.70
CA ASP A 432 -18.32 18.54 -2.18
C ASP A 432 -17.58 19.28 -1.06
N PHE A 433 -16.26 19.10 -0.99
CA PHE A 433 -15.21 20.14 -0.93
C PHE A 433 -13.86 19.44 -0.68
N ALA A 434 -13.29 18.86 -1.73
CA ALA A 434 -11.86 18.58 -1.79
C ALA A 434 -11.22 19.63 -2.69
N PHE A 435 -10.41 20.53 -2.12
CA PHE A 435 -9.60 21.46 -2.90
C PHE A 435 -8.47 20.66 -3.57
N VAL A 436 -8.70 20.27 -4.83
CA VAL A 436 -7.65 19.84 -5.76
C VAL A 436 -7.20 21.08 -6.51
N ARG A 437 -5.94 21.48 -6.31
CA ARG A 437 -5.31 22.55 -7.10
C ARG A 437 -4.60 21.89 -8.28
N ASP A 438 -5.30 21.75 -9.40
CA ASP A 438 -4.67 21.51 -10.70
C ASP A 438 -4.11 22.84 -11.21
N GLU A 439 -2.80 22.89 -11.41
CA GLU A 439 -2.13 24.02 -12.05
C GLU A 439 -2.41 24.00 -13.56
N LEU A 440 -3.30 24.88 -13.99
CA LEU A 440 -3.34 25.36 -15.37
C LEU A 440 -2.22 26.41 -15.53
N SER A 441 -1.25 26.13 -16.40
CA SER A 441 -0.38 27.15 -16.97
C SER A 441 -0.58 27.24 -18.48
N GLN A 442 -0.57 28.49 -18.94
CA GLN A 442 -0.78 28.99 -20.30
C GLN A 442 0.27 28.53 -21.30
#